data_AF-A0A8T3QEQ9-F1
#
_entry.id   AF-A0A8T3QEQ9-F1
#
_cell.length_a   1.000
_cell.length_b   1.000
_cell.length_c   1.000
_cell.angle_alpha   90.00
_cell.angle_beta   90.00
_cell.angle_gamma   90.00
#
_symmetry.space_group_name_H-M   'P 1'
#
loop_
_entity.id
_entity.type
_entity.pdbx_description
1 polymer ?
#
loop_
_entity_poly.entity_id
_entity_poly.type
_entity_poly.pdbx_seq_one_letter_code
_entity_poly.pdbx_strand_id
1 'polypeptide(L)' 'MSEPDPSDPSGRGRQRRPLIERIGMAGIAVVLASVFGAVGLAAWSSGEPFLAVMGGVGCLMTVWVGGLTLFRG' A
#
# COMPACT_ATOMS: atom_id res chain seq x y z
N MET A 1 7.20 41.78 -3.65
CA MET A 1 5.90 41.15 -3.29
C MET A 1 5.36 40.54 -4.56
N SER A 2 5.47 39.23 -4.72
CA SER A 2 4.93 38.54 -5.89
C SER A 2 3.41 38.46 -5.76
N GLU A 3 2.71 38.90 -6.79
CA GLU A 3 1.25 38.85 -6.88
C GLU A 3 0.79 37.38 -6.89
N PRO A 4 -0.27 37.00 -6.15
CA PRO A 4 -0.80 35.63 -6.17
C PRO A 4 -1.29 35.28 -7.58
N ASP A 5 -0.79 34.19 -8.17
CA ASP A 5 -1.19 33.73 -9.51
C ASP A 5 -2.65 33.21 -9.50
N PRO A 6 -3.60 33.87 -10.19
CA PRO A 6 -5.00 33.43 -10.27
C PRO A 6 -5.19 32.15 -11.09
N SER A 7 -4.15 31.71 -11.81
CA SER A 7 -4.13 30.50 -12.64
C SER A 7 -3.66 29.28 -11.87
N ASP A 8 -3.23 29.44 -10.60
CA ASP A 8 -2.70 28.35 -9.80
C ASP A 8 -3.85 27.39 -9.38
N PRO A 9 -4.00 26.22 -10.01
CA PRO A 9 -5.02 25.25 -9.61
C PRO A 9 -4.65 24.57 -8.28
N SER A 10 -3.46 24.87 -7.74
CA SER A 10 -2.92 24.32 -6.48
C SER A 10 -3.54 24.92 -5.22
N GLY A 11 -4.48 25.86 -5.35
CA GLY A 11 -5.25 26.44 -4.24
C GLY A 11 -6.13 25.46 -3.44
N ARG A 12 -6.14 24.16 -3.76
CA ARG A 12 -6.77 23.13 -2.93
C ARG A 12 -5.85 22.78 -1.76
N GLY A 13 -6.01 23.51 -0.66
CA GLY A 13 -5.33 23.22 0.60
C GLY A 13 -5.39 21.74 0.93
N ARG A 14 -4.22 21.07 0.97
CA ARG A 14 -3.94 19.70 1.48
C ARG A 14 -5.20 18.92 1.88
N GLN A 15 -6.02 18.57 0.89
CA GLN A 15 -7.30 17.95 1.12
C GLN A 15 -6.98 16.55 1.65
N ARG A 16 -7.20 16.32 2.95
CA ARG A 16 -6.99 15.01 3.57
C ARG A 16 -7.74 13.98 2.72
N ARG A 17 -7.02 12.98 2.20
CA ARG A 17 -7.64 11.91 1.41
C ARG A 17 -8.88 11.36 2.14
N PRO A 18 -10.06 11.30 1.51
CA PRO A 18 -11.29 10.84 2.16
C PRO A 18 -11.12 9.41 2.72
N LEU A 19 -11.73 9.14 3.87
CA LEU A 19 -11.57 7.88 4.61
C LEU A 19 -11.96 6.64 3.78
N ILE A 20 -12.95 6.77 2.88
CA ILE A 20 -13.38 5.70 1.97
C ILE A 20 -12.27 5.25 1.03
N GLU A 21 -11.50 6.18 0.44
CA GLU A 21 -10.37 5.82 -0.43
C GLU A 21 -9.28 5.09 0.36
N ARG A 22 -9.11 5.43 1.65
CA ARG A 22 -8.11 4.76 2.52
C ARG A 22 -8.51 3.34 2.84
N ILE A 23 -9.77 3.11 3.19
CA ILE A 23 -10.30 1.77 3.45
C ILE A 23 -10.22 0.94 2.16
N GLY A 24 -10.54 1.53 1.01
CA GLY A 24 -10.38 0.87 -0.30
C GLY A 24 -8.94 0.44 -0.57
N MET A 25 -7.97 1.35 -0.40
CA MET A 25 -6.54 1.02 -0.57
C MET A 25 -6.04 -0.02 0.45
N ALA A 26 -6.47 0.07 1.71
CA ALA A 26 -6.15 -0.91 2.73
C ALA A 26 -6.73 -2.30 2.39
N GLY A 27 -7.96 -2.37 1.87
CA GLY A 27 -8.58 -3.60 1.40
C GLY A 27 -7.79 -4.25 0.26
N ILE A 28 -7.35 -3.48 -0.73
CA ILE A 28 -6.51 -3.98 -1.83
C ILE A 28 -5.18 -4.51 -1.29
N ALA A 29 -4.56 -3.80 -0.34
CA ALA A 29 -3.32 -4.25 0.29
C ALA A 29 -3.50 -5.60 1.01
N VAL A 30 -4.62 -5.81 1.70
CA VAL A 30 -4.94 -7.10 2.35
C VAL A 30 -5.06 -8.22 1.32
N VAL A 31 -5.75 -7.98 0.20
CA VAL A 31 -5.89 -8.99 -0.87
C VAL A 31 -4.52 -9.34 -1.43
N LEU A 32 -3.71 -8.34 -1.80
CA LEU A 32 -2.38 -8.59 -2.37
C LEU A 32 -1.44 -9.28 -1.37
N ALA A 33 -1.46 -8.87 -0.09
CA ALA A 33 -0.69 -9.53 0.96
C ALA A 33 -1.09 -11.01 1.10
N SER A 34 -2.39 -11.32 1.06
CA SER A 34 -2.88 -12.70 1.15
C SER A 34 -2.37 -13.56 -0.01
N VAL A 35 -2.33 -13.02 -1.24
CA VAL A 35 -1.80 -13.71 -2.43
C VAL A 35 -0.30 -13.97 -2.27
N PHE A 36 0.49 -12.95 -1.90
CA PHE A 36 1.93 -13.10 -1.67
C PHE A 36 2.23 -14.11 -0.56
N GLY A 37 1.46 -14.08 0.53
CA GLY A 37 1.57 -15.04 1.62
C GLY A 37 1.27 -16.47 1.14
N ALA A 38 0.16 -16.67 0.42
CA ALA A 38 -0.22 -17.98 -0.11
C ALA A 38 0.85 -18.55 -1.06
N VAL A 39 1.40 -17.72 -1.96
CA VAL A 39 2.50 -18.12 -2.85
C VAL A 39 3.76 -18.46 -2.06
N GLY A 40 4.10 -17.67 -1.04
CA GLY A 40 5.26 -17.96 -0.19
C GLY A 40 5.13 -19.28 0.56
N LEU A 41 3.96 -19.57 1.14
CA LEU A 41 3.64 -20.84 1.79
C LEU A 41 3.68 -22.03 0.81
N ALA A 42 3.16 -21.84 -0.41
CA ALA A 42 3.21 -22.86 -1.46
C ALA A 42 4.66 -23.16 -1.89
N ALA A 43 5.46 -22.11 -2.13
CA ALA A 43 6.86 -22.24 -2.52
C ALA A 43 7.71 -22.90 -1.42
N TRP A 44 7.42 -22.61 -0.14
CA TRP A 44 8.08 -23.29 0.97
C TRP A 44 7.77 -24.79 0.98
N SER A 45 6.52 -25.16 0.72
CA SER A 45 6.07 -26.55 0.64
C SER A 45 6.63 -27.30 -0.58
N SER A 46 6.91 -26.58 -1.67
CA SER A 46 7.50 -27.11 -2.90
C SER A 46 9.03 -27.25 -2.85
N GLY A 47 9.68 -26.70 -1.81
CA GLY A 47 11.13 -26.79 -1.62
C GLY A 47 11.92 -25.67 -2.32
N GLU A 48 11.27 -24.56 -2.66
CA GLU A 48 11.90 -23.37 -3.27
C GLU A 48 12.07 -22.24 -2.24
N PRO A 49 13.10 -22.32 -1.37
CA PRO A 49 13.24 -21.40 -0.24
C PRO A 49 13.45 -19.95 -0.68
N PHE A 50 14.12 -19.71 -1.82
CA PHE A 50 14.34 -18.37 -2.33
C PHE A 50 13.02 -17.68 -2.73
N LEU A 51 12.16 -18.39 -3.45
CA LEU A 51 10.83 -17.91 -3.84
C LEU A 51 9.95 -17.71 -2.62
N ALA A 52 10.03 -18.62 -1.65
CA ALA A 52 9.29 -18.50 -0.39
C ALA A 52 9.68 -17.25 0.40
N VAL A 53 10.98 -16.96 0.53
CA VAL A 53 11.49 -15.77 1.21
C VAL A 53 11.10 -14.50 0.45
N MET A 54 11.29 -14.47 -0.88
CA MET A 54 10.87 -13.32 -1.70
C MET A 54 9.38 -13.04 -1.59
N GLY A 55 8.55 -14.09 -1.65
CA GLY A 55 7.10 -13.99 -1.45
C GLY A 55 6.75 -13.47 -0.06
N GLY A 56 7.41 -13.99 0.98
CA GLY A 56 7.25 -13.53 2.36
C GLY A 56 7.63 -12.07 2.56
N VAL A 57 8.75 -11.62 1.98
CA VAL A 57 9.18 -10.21 2.03
C VAL A 57 8.18 -9.30 1.30
N GLY A 58 7.72 -9.70 0.11
CA GLY A 58 6.69 -8.97 -0.63
C GLY A 58 5.37 -8.85 0.15
N CYS A 59 4.96 -9.93 0.84
CA CYS A 59 3.82 -9.91 1.76
C CYS A 59 4.02 -8.90 2.90
N LEU A 60 5.15 -8.97 3.60
CA LEU A 60 5.48 -8.08 4.71
C LEU A 60 5.42 -6.61 4.30
N MET A 61 6.04 -6.27 3.16
CA MET A 61 6.05 -4.91 2.62
C MET A 61 4.64 -4.41 2.29
N THR A 62 3.80 -5.29 1.72
CA THR A 62 2.41 -4.95 1.37
C THR A 62 1.56 -4.69 2.62
N VAL A 63 1.66 -5.56 3.64
CA VAL A 63 0.97 -5.37 4.92
C VAL A 63 1.43 -4.10 5.60
N TRP A 64 2.74 -3.84 5.62
CA TRP A 64 3.32 -2.66 6.24
C TRP A 64 2.85 -1.37 5.58
N VAL A 65 2.93 -1.26 4.25
CA VAL A 65 2.48 -0.07 3.50
C VAL A 65 0.97 0.11 3.59
N GLY A 66 0.19 -0.97 3.49
CA GLY A 66 -1.26 -0.93 3.66
C GLY A 66 -1.66 -0.44 5.07
N GLY A 67 -0.97 -0.93 6.10
CA GLY A 67 -1.14 -0.49 7.48
C GLY A 67 -0.80 1.00 7.66
N LEU A 68 0.37 1.46 7.17
CA LEU A 68 0.74 2.87 7.22
C LEU A 68 -0.26 3.77 6.48
N THR A 69 -0.84 3.29 5.39
CA THR A 69 -1.88 3.99 4.63
C THR A 69 -3.16 4.16 5.47
N LEU A 70 -3.49 3.19 6.31
CA LEU A 70 -4.63 3.23 7.23
C LEU A 70 -4.36 4.15 8.44
N PHE A 71 -3.16 4.10 9.03
CA PHE A 71 -2.80 4.82 10.25
C PHE A 71 -2.26 6.26 10.07
N ARG A 72 -1.63 6.59 8.94
CA ARG A 72 -1.05 7.94 8.68
C ARG A 72 -1.97 8.88 7.91
N GLY A 73 -3.15 8.41 7.53
CA GLY A 73 -4.19 9.28 7.01
C GLY A 73 -4.90 10.01 8.15
#